data_AF-A0AA94HR01-F1
#
_entry.id   AF-A0AA94HR01-F1
#
_cell.length_a   1.000
_cell.length_b   1.000
_cell.length_c   1.000
_cell.angle_alpha   90.00
_cell.angle_beta   90.00
_cell.angle_gamma   90.00
#
_symmetry.space_group_name_H-M   'P 1'
#
loop_
_entity.id
_entity.type
_entity.pdbx_description
1 polymer ?
#
loop_
_entity_poly.entity_id
_entity_poly.type
_entity_poly.pdbx_seq_one_letter_code
_entity_poly.pdbx_strand_id
1 'polypeptide(L)'
;MSDTTTITPEERLERLVKIAKEALSNYKSAKKATQPRDGETIKSSRLRGATANEKFRQHSRYMHELHCLAVELGLCDPQPERYGERRLSLGFGREVREIWREPEGYKNG
;
A
#
# COMPACT_ATOMS: atom_id res chain seq x y z
N MET A 1 5.33 1.79 32.54
CA MET A 1 4.89 1.20 31.26
C MET A 1 4.73 2.32 30.24
N SER A 2 5.74 2.52 29.40
CA SER A 2 5.66 3.13 28.07
C SER A 2 7.07 3.10 27.48
N ASP A 3 7.53 1.92 27.09
CA ASP A 3 8.70 1.78 26.21
C ASP A 3 8.28 2.28 24.83
N THR A 4 8.26 3.60 24.65
CA THR A 4 8.27 4.21 23.32
C THR A 4 9.67 4.00 22.78
N THR A 5 9.90 2.86 22.13
CA THR A 5 11.07 2.66 21.27
C THR A 5 10.93 3.68 20.14
N THR A 6 11.49 4.87 20.35
CA THR A 6 11.51 5.93 19.34
C THR A 6 12.36 5.41 18.18
N ILE A 7 11.69 4.91 17.15
CA ILE A 7 12.33 4.42 15.93
C ILE A 7 13.23 5.55 15.42
N THR A 8 14.51 5.26 15.19
CA THR A 8 15.45 6.29 14.75
C THR A 8 15.19 6.65 13.28
N PRO A 9 15.63 7.83 12.81
CA PRO A 9 15.53 8.18 11.40
C PRO A 9 16.20 7.16 10.47
N GLU A 10 17.31 6.54 10.91
CA GLU A 10 18.01 5.49 10.16
C GLU A 10 17.15 4.22 10.02
N GLU A 11 16.53 3.76 11.11
CA GLU A 11 15.61 2.61 11.08
C GLU A 11 14.39 2.87 10.19
N ARG A 12 13.86 4.11 10.20
CA ARG A 12 12.79 4.54 9.29
C ARG A 12 13.25 4.51 7.83
N LEU A 13 14.46 4.96 7.54
CA LEU A 13 15.04 4.95 6.19
C LEU A 13 15.25 3.51 5.69
N GLU A 14 15.78 2.62 6.53
CA GLU A 14 15.92 1.20 6.18
C GLU A 14 14.57 0.55 5.88
N ARG A 15 13.55 0.86 6.70
CA ARG A 15 12.18 0.39 6.49
C ARG A 15 11.60 0.95 5.18
N LEU A 16 11.82 2.23 4.88
CA LEU A 16 11.38 2.85 3.62
C LEU A 16 12.01 2.15 2.42
N VAL A 17 13.32 1.90 2.44
CA VAL A 17 14.04 1.19 1.36
C VAL A 17 13.51 -0.24 1.19
N LYS A 18 13.27 -0.95 2.29
CA LYS A 18 12.70 -2.31 2.26
C LYS A 18 11.33 -2.32 1.59
N ILE A 19 10.44 -1.44 2.00
CA ILE A 19 9.08 -1.36 1.48
C ILE A 19 9.08 -0.93 0.01
N ALA A 20 10.00 -0.07 -0.41
CA ALA A 20 10.15 0.32 -1.81
C ALA A 20 10.52 -0.87 -2.70
N LYS A 21 11.43 -1.73 -2.22
CA LYS A 21 11.82 -2.96 -2.92
C LYS A 21 10.63 -3.93 -3.03
N GLU A 22 9.88 -4.11 -1.95
CA GLU A 22 8.68 -4.96 -1.94
C GLU A 22 7.59 -4.42 -2.88
N ALA A 23 7.33 -3.11 -2.84
CA ALA A 23 6.37 -2.42 -3.71
C ALA A 23 6.70 -2.66 -5.20
N LEU A 24 7.97 -2.49 -5.56
CA LEU A 24 8.46 -2.68 -6.92
C LEU A 24 8.35 -4.14 -7.38
N SER A 25 8.75 -5.09 -6.52
CA SER A 25 8.63 -6.52 -6.80
C SER A 25 7.18 -6.93 -7.03
N ASN A 26 6.27 -6.43 -6.18
CA ASN A 26 4.86 -6.73 -6.28
C ASN A 26 4.22 -6.10 -7.54
N TYR A 27 4.59 -4.87 -7.91
CA TYR A 27 4.14 -4.23 -9.15
C TYR A 27 4.58 -5.00 -10.40
N LYS A 28 5.86 -5.40 -10.48
CA LYS A 28 6.36 -6.24 -11.59
C LYS A 28 5.60 -7.55 -11.69
N SER A 29 5.29 -8.16 -10.54
CA SER A 29 4.52 -9.39 -10.45
C SER A 29 3.05 -9.21 -10.87
N ALA A 30 2.42 -8.09 -10.51
CA ALA A 30 1.07 -7.75 -10.94
C ALA A 30 1.00 -7.54 -12.46
N LYS A 31 1.95 -6.78 -13.02
CA LYS A 31 2.06 -6.54 -14.46
C LYS A 31 2.23 -7.83 -15.26
N LYS A 32 3.03 -8.78 -14.75
CA LYS A 32 3.17 -10.11 -15.37
C LYS A 32 1.88 -10.93 -15.30
N ALA A 33 1.08 -10.76 -14.23
CA ALA A 33 -0.20 -11.42 -14.07
C ALA A 33 -1.30 -10.83 -14.98
N THR A 34 -1.18 -9.58 -15.43
CA THR A 34 -2.15 -9.00 -16.37
C THR A 34 -1.85 -9.27 -17.84
N GLN A 35 -0.69 -9.84 -18.17
CA GLN A 35 -0.35 -10.13 -19.56
C GLN A 35 -1.14 -11.34 -20.09
N PRO A 36 -1.75 -11.22 -21.29
CA PRO A 36 -2.40 -12.34 -21.95
C PRO A 36 -1.36 -13.43 -22.26
N ARG A 37 -1.78 -14.70 -22.16
CA ARG A 37 -0.96 -15.84 -22.59
C ARG A 37 -1.70 -16.62 -23.66
N ASP A 38 -0.96 -17.02 -24.68
CA ASP A 38 -1.49 -17.85 -25.76
C ASP A 38 -1.91 -19.23 -25.22
N GLY A 39 -3.07 -19.72 -25.66
CA GLY A 39 -3.64 -20.99 -25.21
C GLY A 39 -4.29 -20.95 -23.81
N GLU A 40 -4.47 -19.77 -23.22
CA GLU A 40 -5.08 -19.64 -21.89
C GLU A 40 -6.60 -19.89 -21.89
N THR A 41 -7.07 -20.75 -20.97
CA THR A 41 -8.51 -20.97 -20.75
C THR A 41 -9.16 -19.79 -20.00
N ILE A 42 -10.47 -19.61 -20.20
CA ILE A 42 -11.25 -18.58 -19.49
C ILE A 42 -11.11 -18.70 -17.96
N LYS A 43 -11.07 -19.93 -17.42
CA LYS A 43 -10.93 -20.17 -15.98
C LYS A 43 -9.57 -19.71 -15.45
N SER A 44 -8.47 -20.03 -16.15
CA SER A 44 -7.12 -19.55 -15.80
C SER A 44 -7.01 -18.03 -15.89
N SER A 45 -7.65 -17.41 -16.88
CA SER A 45 -7.64 -15.94 -17.04
C SER A 45 -8.34 -15.25 -15.86
N ARG A 46 -9.50 -15.79 -15.41
CA ARG A 46 -10.23 -15.28 -14.24
C ARG A 46 -9.43 -15.40 -12.94
N LEU A 47 -8.81 -16.56 -12.69
CA LEU A 47 -7.97 -16.77 -11.51
C LEU A 47 -6.80 -15.77 -11.49
N ARG A 48 -6.15 -15.58 -12.63
CA ARG A 48 -5.03 -14.65 -12.77
C ARG A 48 -5.47 -13.20 -12.57
N GLY A 49 -6.64 -12.82 -13.09
CA GLY A 49 -7.24 -11.51 -12.85
C GLY A 49 -7.54 -11.25 -11.37
N ALA A 50 -8.05 -12.26 -10.64
CA ALA A 50 -8.24 -12.16 -9.19
C ALA A 50 -6.90 -11.96 -8.46
N THR A 51 -5.88 -12.74 -8.81
CA THR A 51 -4.53 -12.59 -8.24
C THR A 51 -3.90 -11.24 -8.59
N ALA A 52 -4.09 -10.74 -9.81
CA ALA A 52 -3.60 -9.42 -10.21
C ALA A 52 -4.27 -8.31 -9.41
N ASN A 53 -5.59 -8.39 -9.21
CA ASN A 53 -6.34 -7.45 -8.37
C ASN A 53 -5.84 -7.45 -6.92
N GLU A 54 -5.58 -8.63 -6.35
CA GLU A 54 -4.99 -8.74 -5.02
C GLU A 54 -3.61 -8.08 -4.95
N LYS A 55 -2.75 -8.32 -5.95
CA LYS A 55 -1.43 -7.68 -6.03
C LYS A 55 -1.51 -6.17 -6.21
N PHE A 56 -2.45 -5.65 -7.00
CA PHE A 56 -2.67 -4.19 -7.11
C PHE A 56 -3.14 -3.59 -5.79
N ARG A 57 -4.03 -4.27 -5.06
CA ARG A 57 -4.42 -3.86 -3.70
C ARG A 57 -3.20 -3.84 -2.79
N GLN A 58 -2.38 -4.89 -2.81
CA GLN A 58 -1.16 -4.98 -2.02
C GLN A 58 -0.14 -3.87 -2.38
N HIS A 59 0.02 -3.55 -3.66
CA HIS A 59 0.88 -2.46 -4.12
C HIS A 59 0.40 -1.10 -3.64
N SER A 60 -0.91 -0.84 -3.68
CA SER A 60 -1.50 0.38 -3.12
C SER A 60 -1.18 0.54 -1.63
N ARG A 61 -1.15 -0.56 -0.86
CA ARG A 61 -0.76 -0.53 0.58
C ARG A 61 0.69 -0.10 0.74
N TYR A 62 1.58 -0.66 -0.08
CA TYR A 62 3.00 -0.32 -0.01
C TYR A 62 3.25 1.14 -0.39
N MET A 63 2.55 1.67 -1.40
CA MET A 63 2.67 3.09 -1.77
C MET A 63 2.19 4.03 -0.67
N HIS A 64 1.14 3.64 0.06
CA HIS A 64 0.66 4.38 1.24
C HIS A 64 1.71 4.38 2.36
N GLU A 65 2.22 3.21 2.72
CA GLU A 65 3.22 3.07 3.79
C GLU A 65 4.54 3.77 3.45
N LEU A 66 4.97 3.75 2.18
CA LEU A 66 6.10 4.55 1.70
C LEU A 66 5.87 6.04 1.87
N HIS A 67 4.66 6.52 1.57
CA HIS A 67 4.32 7.93 1.73
C HIS A 67 4.35 8.32 3.20
N CYS A 68 3.77 7.53 4.10
CA CYS A 68 3.83 7.80 5.54
C CYS A 68 5.27 7.88 6.06
N LEU A 69 6.14 6.94 5.68
CA LEU A 69 7.55 6.96 6.08
C LEU A 69 8.31 8.16 5.49
N ALA A 70 8.00 8.55 4.27
CA ALA A 70 8.61 9.72 3.65
C ALA A 70 8.20 11.03 4.35
N VAL A 71 6.94 11.14 4.79
CA VAL A 71 6.45 12.27 5.58
C VAL A 71 7.13 12.31 6.95
N GLU A 72 7.24 11.17 7.64
CA GLU A 72 7.93 11.06 8.94
C GLU A 72 9.42 11.45 8.88
N LEU A 73 10.05 11.27 7.71
CA LEU A 73 11.43 11.68 7.44
C LEU A 73 11.55 13.13 6.93
N GLY A 74 10.44 13.84 6.75
CA GLY A 74 10.43 15.21 6.22
C GLY A 74 10.79 15.31 4.73
N LEU A 75 10.66 14.22 3.97
CA LEU A 75 11.01 14.17 2.54
C LEU A 75 9.86 14.62 1.62
N CYS A 76 8.62 14.60 2.12
CA CYS A 76 7.46 15.05 1.36
C CYS A 76 6.34 15.56 2.27
N ASP A 77 5.41 16.32 1.66
CA ASP A 77 4.25 16.83 2.36
C ASP A 77 3.20 15.73 2.63
N PRO A 78 2.49 15.80 3.78
CA PRO A 78 1.38 14.91 4.09
C PRO A 78 0.25 15.09 3.07
N GLN A 79 -0.39 13.97 2.72
CA GLN A 79 -1.53 13.91 1.81
C GLN A 79 -2.72 13.29 2.55
N PRO A 80 -3.37 14.05 3.45
CA PRO A 80 -4.40 13.52 4.35
C PRO A 80 -5.58 12.88 3.62
N GLU A 81 -5.90 13.35 2.41
CA GLU A 81 -6.92 12.77 1.53
C GLU A 81 -6.64 11.28 1.19
N ARG A 82 -5.37 10.86 1.22
CA ARG A 82 -4.98 9.47 0.94
C ARG A 82 -5.07 8.55 2.16
N TYR A 83 -5.11 9.07 3.38
CA TYR A 83 -4.92 8.27 4.59
C TYR A 83 -6.19 7.62 5.14
N GLY A 84 -7.37 8.05 4.67
CA GLY A 84 -8.66 7.58 5.19
C GLY A 84 -9.78 7.40 4.16
N GLU A 85 -9.54 7.58 2.87
CA GLU A 85 -10.63 7.58 1.88
C GLU A 85 -10.49 6.51 0.80
N ARG A 86 -10.14 5.28 1.17
CA ARG A 86 -10.60 4.16 0.35
C ARG A 86 -12.02 3.79 0.79
N ARG A 87 -13.01 4.31 0.07
CA ARG A 87 -14.40 3.86 0.17
C ARG A 87 -14.47 2.42 -0.32
N LEU A 88 -14.55 1.47 0.61
CA LEU A 88 -14.86 0.09 0.29
C LEU A 88 -16.37 -0.04 0.20
N SER A 89 -16.88 -0.30 -1.01
CA SER A 89 -18.26 -0.73 -1.19
C SER A 89 -18.39 -2.16 -0.68
N LEU A 90 -19.16 -2.36 0.39
CA LEU A 90 -19.48 -3.69 0.93
C LEU A 90 -20.71 -4.31 0.22
N GLY A 91 -21.25 -3.64 -0.80
CA GLY A 91 -22.57 -3.96 -1.36
C GLY A 91 -23.72 -3.39 -0.52
N PHE A 92 -24.94 -3.47 -1.04
CA PHE A 92 -26.17 -2.97 -0.37
C PHE A 92 -26.10 -1.50 0.08
N GLY A 93 -25.41 -0.64 -0.67
CA GLY A 93 -25.28 0.79 -0.37
C GLY A 93 -24.42 1.11 0.87
N ARG A 94 -23.70 0.13 1.43
CA ARG A 94 -22.82 0.34 2.57
C ARG A 94 -21.41 0.63 2.11
N GLU A 95 -20.88 1.77 2.54
CA GLU A 95 -19.48 2.15 2.35
C GLU A 95 -18.78 2.12 3.71
N VAL A 96 -17.62 1.49 3.77
CA VAL A 96 -16.71 1.59 4.91
C VAL A 96 -15.46 2.33 4.47
N ARG A 97 -14.97 3.22 5.34
CA ARG A 97 -13.67 3.87 5.17
C ARG A 97 -12.60 2.91 5.71
N GLU A 98 -11.76 2.38 4.82
CA GLU A 98 -10.56 1.65 5.25
C GLU A 98 -9.55 2.69 5.73
N ILE A 99 -9.25 2.71 7.03
CA ILE A 99 -8.22 3.58 7.63
C ILE A 99 -6.93 2.77 7.62
N TRP A 100 -5.95 3.24 6.83
CA TRP A 100 -4.75 2.47 6.56
C TRP A 100 -3.66 2.71 7.60
N ARG A 101 -3.28 3.98 7.79
CA ARG A 101 -2.36 4.49 8.80
C ARG A 101 -2.15 5.98 8.52
N GLU A 102 -2.02 6.82 9.55
CA GLU A 102 -1.54 8.20 9.42
C GLU A 102 -0.03 8.25 9.76
N PRO A 103 0.76 9.17 9.17
CA PRO A 103 2.16 9.37 9.55
C PRO A 103 2.27 9.71 11.04
N GLU A 104 3.28 9.15 11.72
CA GLU A 104 3.56 9.53 13.11
C GLU A 104 4.00 11.00 13.22
N GLY A 105 3.51 11.72 14.23
CA GLY A 105 3.86 13.13 14.45
C GLY A 105 2.99 14.15 13.70
N TYR A 106 2.14 13.73 12.77
CA TYR A 106 1.25 14.64 12.01
C TYR A 106 0.30 15.48 12.89
N LYS A 107 -0.17 14.94 14.03
CA LYS A 107 -1.10 15.64 14.94
C LYS A 107 -0.42 16.59 15.93
N ASN A 108 0.92 16.62 15.96
CA ASN A 108 1.70 17.43 16.90
C ASN A 108 2.37 18.65 16.24
N GLY A 109 2.04 18.95 14.98
CA GLY A 109 2.55 20.10 14.21
C GLY A 109 1.54 21.24 14.13
#